data_AF-A0AAW4F1M6-F1
#
_entry.id   AF-A0AAW4F1M6-F1
#
_cell.length_a   1.000
_cell.length_b   1.000
_cell.length_c   1.000
_cell.angle_alpha   90.00
_cell.angle_beta   90.00
_cell.angle_gamma   90.00
#
_symmetry.space_group_name_H-M   'P 1'
#
loop_
_entity.id
_entity.type
_entity.pdbx_description
1 polymer ?
#
loop_
_entity_poly.entity_id
_entity_poly.type
_entity_poly.pdbx_seq_one_letter_code
_entity_poly.pdbx_strand_id
1 'polypeptide(L)'
;MFPLNDLSLKTQSVQLNKITSNTESTIKQQELVSDDAIINELSSELVSCLGNVKFTPISEDSKLLNMLSEFKLLREQCFRWGNYTLLFENYGGYDKTGSITIEKSQGEGTLPIRHKLEFISTNIAELLDKLTKITDARLCKGFSDWASSVKEGASNDLKENVDRALVRMFKCVKLHSNELNLSYLFLGSVPPLPEWIEMLSLIHNKLDSIQVPESCKELEVDFNNLTEFPQVPDGITLISVNNNLISHIDSFPPKVKKIFIGHNKLSEIPAIPDTAKVFDCSENNIKEIRWFPKNLKEVHIEYNKIEVIPAIPGNLKLLFMECNPIKEAFLMPWTLTGICYEISQRKYIVTNPDDYDKYSDMVKRIVIDGQN
;
A
#
# COMPACT_ATOMS: atom_id res chain seq x y z
N MET A 1 -14.72 -60.02 50.61
CA MET A 1 -15.87 -59.23 51.09
C MET A 1 -15.91 -57.93 50.30
N PHE A 2 -16.91 -57.77 49.44
CA PHE A 2 -17.40 -56.43 49.06
C PHE A 2 -18.42 -55.98 50.14
N PRO A 3 -18.57 -54.66 50.32
CA PRO A 3 -19.80 -53.96 49.93
C PRO A 3 -19.47 -52.72 49.06
N LEU A 4 -20.18 -52.34 47.98
CA LEU A 4 -21.60 -52.04 47.66
C LEU A 4 -22.14 -50.68 48.19
N ASN A 5 -22.35 -49.76 47.22
CA ASN A 5 -23.22 -48.56 47.13
C ASN A 5 -22.89 -47.32 48.00
N ASP A 6 -22.98 -46.07 47.53
CA ASP A 6 -24.08 -45.47 46.75
C ASP A 6 -23.69 -44.18 45.99
N LEU A 7 -24.46 -43.86 44.94
CA LEU A 7 -24.40 -42.63 44.13
C LEU A 7 -24.85 -41.38 44.91
N SER A 8 -24.22 -40.22 44.68
CA SER A 8 -24.97 -38.97 44.37
C SER A 8 -24.04 -37.82 43.94
N LEU A 9 -24.41 -37.19 42.83
CA LEU A 9 -23.92 -35.88 42.39
C LEU A 9 -24.20 -34.82 43.46
N LYS A 10 -23.17 -34.05 43.85
CA LYS A 10 -23.32 -32.64 44.23
C LYS A 10 -22.17 -31.81 43.64
N THR A 11 -22.59 -30.88 42.81
CA THR A 11 -21.89 -29.71 42.28
C THR A 11 -21.18 -28.93 43.38
N GLN A 12 -19.89 -28.66 43.20
CA GLN A 12 -19.23 -27.49 43.76
C GLN A 12 -18.27 -26.90 42.71
N SER A 13 -18.45 -25.61 42.48
CA SER A 13 -17.76 -24.76 41.50
C SER A 13 -16.26 -24.77 41.69
N VAL A 14 -15.53 -25.27 40.70
CA VAL A 14 -14.09 -25.01 40.61
C VAL A 14 -13.91 -23.76 39.78
N GLN A 15 -13.82 -22.60 40.46
CA GLN A 15 -13.10 -21.44 39.92
C GLN A 15 -11.68 -21.90 39.59
N LEU A 16 -11.36 -22.01 38.30
CA LEU A 16 -10.02 -22.38 37.84
C LEU A 16 -9.36 -21.16 37.20
N ASN A 17 -8.78 -20.36 38.10
CA ASN A 17 -7.43 -19.78 38.06
C ASN A 17 -6.79 -19.52 36.68
N LYS A 18 -6.65 -18.22 36.38
CA LYS A 18 -5.38 -17.63 35.90
C LYS A 18 -4.19 -18.36 36.55
N ILE A 19 -3.36 -19.05 35.76
CA ILE A 19 -2.05 -19.53 36.24
C ILE A 19 -0.97 -18.84 35.42
N THR A 20 -0.45 -17.77 36.01
CA THR A 20 0.93 -17.32 35.91
C THR A 20 1.85 -18.35 36.56
N SER A 21 2.88 -18.82 35.84
CA SER A 21 4.05 -19.41 36.50
C SER A 21 4.99 -18.29 36.93
N ASN A 22 5.17 -18.07 38.22
CA ASN A 22 6.42 -18.45 38.87
C ASN A 22 6.37 -18.20 40.38
N THR A 23 7.04 -19.12 41.07
CA THR A 23 7.26 -19.23 42.51
C THR A 23 7.35 -17.89 43.26
N GLU A 24 6.57 -17.85 44.34
CA GLU A 24 6.42 -16.81 45.37
C GLU A 24 7.52 -15.75 45.45
N SER A 25 7.19 -14.53 45.03
CA SER A 25 7.06 -13.35 45.91
C SER A 25 7.06 -12.08 45.07
N THR A 26 6.10 -11.20 45.34
CA THR A 26 5.91 -9.88 44.71
C THR A 26 5.28 -9.92 43.33
N ILE A 27 3.94 -9.88 43.35
CA ILE A 27 3.07 -9.43 42.27
C ILE A 27 3.64 -8.13 41.67
N LYS A 28 4.04 -8.20 40.41
CA LYS A 28 3.87 -7.07 39.49
C LYS A 28 2.94 -7.51 38.38
N GLN A 29 1.65 -7.41 38.67
CA GLN A 29 0.75 -6.82 37.70
C GLN A 29 1.40 -5.50 37.30
N GLN A 30 1.96 -5.41 36.10
CA GLN A 30 2.15 -4.10 35.52
C GLN A 30 0.81 -3.76 34.87
N GLU A 31 -0.09 -3.28 35.72
CA GLU A 31 -1.27 -2.53 35.32
C GLU A 31 -0.81 -1.38 34.42
N LEU A 32 -1.19 -1.45 33.16
CA LEU A 32 -1.86 -0.32 32.53
C LEU A 32 -3.25 -0.86 32.24
N VAL A 33 -4.21 -0.66 33.15
CA VAL A 33 -5.61 -0.66 32.73
C VAL A 33 -5.70 0.50 31.76
N SER A 34 -5.72 0.19 30.46
CA SER A 34 -5.93 1.16 29.41
C SER A 34 -7.23 1.94 29.70
N ASP A 35 -7.24 3.27 29.68
CA ASP A 35 -8.50 4.05 29.73
C ASP A 35 -9.36 3.84 28.45
N ASP A 36 -8.81 3.16 27.44
CA ASP A 36 -9.53 2.88 26.21
C ASP A 36 -10.52 1.73 26.35
N ALA A 37 -11.81 2.09 26.22
CA ALA A 37 -12.93 1.16 26.34
C ALA A 37 -12.88 0.02 25.31
N ILE A 38 -12.48 0.30 24.07
CA ILE A 38 -12.41 -0.71 22.99
C ILE A 38 -11.31 -1.72 23.30
N ILE A 39 -10.14 -1.27 23.72
CA ILE A 39 -9.04 -2.16 24.12
C ILE A 39 -9.46 -3.06 25.28
N ASN A 40 -10.10 -2.51 26.31
CA ASN A 40 -10.53 -3.28 27.48
C ASN A 40 -11.60 -4.32 27.13
N GLU A 41 -12.57 -3.92 26.30
CA GLU A 41 -13.64 -4.80 25.86
C GLU A 41 -13.11 -5.92 24.97
N LEU A 42 -12.27 -5.59 23.98
CA LEU A 42 -11.65 -6.58 23.09
C LEU A 42 -10.75 -7.55 23.87
N SER A 43 -10.00 -7.03 24.85
CA SER A 43 -9.18 -7.86 25.74
C SER A 43 -10.04 -8.85 26.54
N SER A 44 -11.16 -8.39 27.08
CA SER A 44 -12.07 -9.22 27.89
C SER A 44 -12.71 -10.32 27.06
N GLU A 45 -13.15 -9.99 25.84
CA GLU A 45 -13.72 -10.96 24.91
C GLU A 45 -12.68 -11.99 24.43
N LEU A 46 -11.45 -11.56 24.11
CA LEU A 46 -10.36 -12.48 23.77
C LEU A 46 -10.04 -13.45 24.90
N VAL A 47 -9.96 -12.96 26.15
CA VAL A 47 -9.74 -13.81 27.33
C VAL A 47 -10.90 -14.80 27.53
N SER A 48 -12.14 -14.36 27.34
CA SER A 48 -13.33 -15.23 27.42
C SER A 48 -13.29 -16.36 26.39
N CYS A 49 -12.90 -16.06 25.15
CA CYS A 49 -12.89 -17.03 24.05
C CYS A 49 -11.66 -17.96 24.07
N LEU A 50 -10.49 -17.46 24.43
CA LEU A 50 -9.20 -18.17 24.33
C LEU A 50 -8.68 -18.72 25.67
N GLY A 51 -9.21 -18.25 26.80
CA GLY A 51 -8.68 -18.55 28.14
C GLY A 51 -9.00 -19.94 28.71
N ASN A 52 -9.93 -20.70 28.10
CA ASN A 52 -10.46 -21.95 28.66
C ASN A 52 -9.70 -23.22 28.23
N VAL A 53 -8.36 -23.24 28.19
CA VAL A 53 -7.50 -24.40 27.75
C VAL A 53 -7.77 -24.89 26.31
N LYS A 54 -8.92 -24.57 25.72
CA LYS A 54 -9.46 -24.95 24.43
C LYS A 54 -10.16 -23.73 23.84
N PHE A 55 -10.00 -23.54 22.54
CA PHE A 55 -10.72 -22.54 21.78
C PHE A 55 -12.24 -22.77 21.93
N THR A 56 -12.95 -21.73 22.38
CA THR A 56 -14.42 -21.75 22.39
C THR A 56 -14.90 -21.26 21.02
N PRO A 57 -15.67 -22.08 20.27
CA PRO A 57 -16.12 -21.68 18.93
C PRO A 57 -16.94 -20.39 18.99
N ILE A 58 -16.43 -19.36 18.34
CA ILE A 58 -17.05 -18.05 18.24
C ILE A 58 -18.26 -18.14 17.28
N SER A 59 -19.49 -17.90 17.71
CA SER A 59 -20.63 -17.84 16.77
C SER A 59 -20.54 -16.61 15.86
N GLU A 60 -21.20 -16.64 14.69
CA GLU A 60 -21.27 -15.47 13.79
C GLU A 60 -21.85 -14.24 14.49
N ASP A 61 -22.78 -14.43 15.42
CA ASP A 61 -23.42 -13.36 16.20
C ASP A 61 -22.67 -12.99 17.48
N SER A 62 -21.51 -13.59 17.74
CA SER A 62 -20.79 -13.31 18.97
C SER A 62 -20.24 -11.88 18.99
N LYS A 63 -20.17 -11.33 20.20
CA LYS A 63 -19.67 -9.98 20.41
C LYS A 63 -18.22 -9.80 19.92
N LEU A 64 -17.34 -10.76 20.19
CA LEU A 64 -15.95 -10.73 19.72
C LEU A 64 -15.88 -10.66 18.19
N LEU A 65 -16.67 -11.48 17.49
CA LEU A 65 -16.66 -11.48 16.02
C LEU A 65 -17.20 -10.18 15.45
N ASN A 66 -18.24 -9.61 16.06
CA ASN A 66 -18.78 -8.30 15.69
C ASN A 66 -17.75 -7.18 15.89
N MET A 67 -16.94 -7.22 16.96
CA MET A 67 -15.87 -6.25 17.15
C MET A 67 -14.74 -6.43 16.13
N LEU A 68 -14.34 -7.68 15.88
CA LEU A 68 -13.30 -8.01 14.90
C LEU A 68 -13.76 -7.85 13.45
N SER A 69 -15.07 -7.66 13.25
CA SER A 69 -15.70 -7.53 11.94
C SER A 69 -15.21 -6.31 11.15
N GLU A 70 -14.84 -5.25 11.87
CA GLU A 70 -14.39 -3.98 11.32
C GLU A 70 -12.88 -3.98 10.99
N PHE A 71 -12.16 -5.00 11.48
CA PHE A 71 -10.72 -5.14 11.29
C PHE A 71 -10.42 -5.73 9.91
N LYS A 72 -9.67 -4.97 9.12
CA LYS A 72 -9.20 -5.40 7.81
C LYS A 72 -7.83 -6.07 7.94
N LEU A 73 -7.62 -7.16 7.20
CA LEU A 73 -6.32 -7.83 7.13
C LEU A 73 -5.34 -6.94 6.35
N LEU A 74 -4.28 -6.47 7.02
CA LEU A 74 -3.30 -5.56 6.42
C LEU A 74 -2.08 -6.31 5.89
N ARG A 75 -1.63 -7.34 6.61
CA ARG A 75 -0.56 -8.28 6.25
C ARG A 75 -0.69 -9.53 7.12
N GLU A 76 0.11 -10.55 6.87
CA GLU A 76 0.11 -11.77 7.68
C GLU A 76 0.13 -11.39 9.18
N GLN A 77 -0.78 -11.96 9.96
CA GLN A 77 -0.81 -11.82 11.43
C GLN A 77 -1.14 -10.40 11.94
N CYS A 78 -1.57 -9.47 11.07
CA CYS A 78 -1.83 -8.07 11.43
C CYS A 78 -3.14 -7.56 10.83
N PHE A 79 -4.06 -7.13 11.69
CA PHE A 79 -5.31 -6.52 11.30
C PHE A 79 -5.41 -5.08 11.80
N ARG A 80 -6.16 -4.24 11.08
CA ARG A 80 -6.31 -2.83 11.43
C ARG A 80 -7.76 -2.36 11.30
N TRP A 81 -8.16 -1.49 12.23
CA TRP A 81 -9.42 -0.77 12.17
C TRP A 81 -9.18 0.67 12.68
N GLY A 82 -9.22 1.64 11.77
CA GLY A 82 -8.89 3.04 12.10
C GLY A 82 -7.48 3.17 12.69
N ASN A 83 -7.39 3.64 13.93
CA ASN A 83 -6.13 3.75 14.69
C ASN A 83 -5.85 2.54 15.58
N TYR A 84 -6.66 1.48 15.53
CA TYR A 84 -6.44 0.24 16.25
C TYR A 84 -5.72 -0.80 15.37
N THR A 85 -4.74 -1.48 15.95
CA THR A 85 -4.02 -2.59 15.32
C THR A 85 -4.09 -3.83 16.21
N LEU A 86 -4.34 -4.99 15.61
CA LEU A 86 -4.32 -6.29 16.24
C LEU A 86 -3.18 -7.11 15.64
N LEU A 87 -2.17 -7.42 16.45
CA LEU A 87 -1.02 -8.23 16.05
C LEU A 87 -1.08 -9.60 16.74
N PHE A 88 -0.89 -10.65 15.95
CA PHE A 88 -0.72 -12.01 16.42
C PHE A 88 0.77 -12.33 16.34
N GLU A 89 1.36 -12.87 17.40
CA GLU A 89 2.81 -13.13 17.50
C GLU A 89 3.09 -14.48 18.17
N ASN A 90 4.21 -15.13 17.84
CA ASN A 90 4.75 -16.33 18.52
C ASN A 90 3.78 -17.53 18.64
N TYR A 91 2.95 -17.78 17.62
CA TYR A 91 1.96 -18.88 17.65
C TYR A 91 2.25 -20.00 16.63
N GLY A 92 3.53 -20.25 16.33
CA GLY A 92 3.96 -21.30 15.40
C GLY A 92 3.79 -22.72 15.96
N GLY A 93 3.95 -23.74 15.10
CA GLY A 93 3.77 -25.15 15.49
C GLY A 93 4.75 -25.68 16.55
N TYR A 94 5.83 -24.94 16.84
CA TYR A 94 6.80 -25.24 17.89
C TYR A 94 6.53 -24.48 19.20
N ASP A 95 5.67 -23.47 19.15
CA ASP A 95 5.39 -22.60 20.29
C ASP A 95 4.26 -23.21 21.14
N LYS A 96 4.44 -23.20 22.46
CA LYS A 96 3.37 -23.59 23.40
C LYS A 96 2.40 -22.44 23.67
N THR A 97 2.92 -21.22 23.62
CA THR A 97 2.22 -19.98 23.93
C THR A 97 2.56 -18.93 22.89
N GLY A 98 1.56 -18.19 22.42
CA GLY A 98 1.74 -17.01 21.61
C GLY A 98 1.07 -15.80 22.25
N SER A 99 1.11 -14.66 21.58
CA SER A 99 0.53 -13.43 22.08
C SER A 99 -0.31 -12.71 21.05
N ILE A 100 -1.37 -12.06 21.53
CA ILE A 100 -2.17 -11.10 20.77
C ILE A 100 -1.93 -9.73 21.39
N THR A 101 -1.42 -8.80 20.58
CA THR A 101 -1.20 -7.40 20.96
C THR A 101 -2.28 -6.53 20.34
N ILE A 102 -3.07 -5.84 21.17
CA ILE A 102 -4.01 -4.80 20.77
C ILE A 102 -3.30 -3.46 20.99
N GLU A 103 -3.20 -2.66 19.95
CA GLU A 103 -2.56 -1.35 19.96
C GLU A 103 -3.53 -0.27 19.47
N LYS A 104 -3.54 0.91 20.11
CA LYS A 104 -4.17 2.12 19.58
C LYS A 104 -3.14 3.23 19.41
N SER A 105 -3.00 3.75 18.20
CA SER A 105 -2.16 4.94 17.95
C SER A 105 -2.89 6.22 18.38
N GLN A 106 -2.15 7.14 19.02
CA GLN A 106 -2.68 8.38 19.59
C GLN A 106 -2.28 9.65 18.81
N GLY A 107 -1.59 9.49 17.68
CA GLY A 107 -1.05 10.58 16.86
C GLY A 107 0.46 10.70 16.95
N GLU A 108 1.05 11.56 16.11
CA GLU A 108 2.50 11.74 16.05
C GLU A 108 3.10 12.17 17.39
N GLY A 109 4.20 11.53 17.80
CA GLY A 109 4.93 11.86 19.03
C GLY A 109 4.33 11.34 20.33
N THR A 110 3.16 10.69 20.30
CA THR A 110 2.53 10.07 21.47
C THR A 110 2.73 8.56 21.48
N LEU A 111 3.03 7.99 22.66
CA LEU A 111 3.17 6.55 22.81
C LEU A 111 1.80 5.88 22.60
N PRO A 112 1.74 4.76 21.84
CA PRO A 112 0.49 4.07 21.64
C PRO A 112 0.03 3.36 22.93
N ILE A 113 -1.30 3.24 23.09
CA ILE A 113 -1.88 2.41 24.15
C ILE A 113 -1.77 0.96 23.68
N ARG A 114 -1.21 0.07 24.53
CA ARG A 114 -0.98 -1.34 24.18
C ARG A 114 -1.46 -2.29 25.26
N HIS A 115 -2.22 -3.30 24.88
CA HIS A 115 -2.51 -4.49 25.68
C HIS A 115 -1.94 -5.72 24.99
N LYS A 116 -1.04 -6.43 25.66
CA LYS A 116 -0.48 -7.70 25.19
C LYS A 116 -1.04 -8.84 26.03
N LEU A 117 -1.68 -9.80 25.37
CA LEU A 117 -2.32 -10.95 26.00
C LEU A 117 -1.63 -12.23 25.51
N GLU A 118 -1.37 -13.17 26.42
CA GLU A 118 -0.74 -14.45 26.09
C GLU A 118 -1.78 -15.58 26.14
N PHE A 119 -1.76 -16.43 25.12
CA PHE A 119 -2.67 -17.57 24.98
C PHE A 119 -1.93 -18.80 24.46
N ILE A 120 -2.61 -19.94 24.50
CA ILE A 120 -2.12 -21.19 23.88
C ILE A 120 -2.01 -20.96 22.37
N SER A 121 -0.85 -21.27 21.78
CA SER A 121 -0.56 -21.01 20.36
C SER A 121 -1.59 -21.61 19.41
N THR A 122 -2.08 -22.82 19.70
CA THR A 122 -3.11 -23.48 18.88
C THR A 122 -4.44 -22.73 18.88
N ASN A 123 -4.84 -22.12 20.00
CA ASN A 123 -6.07 -21.33 20.08
C ASN A 123 -5.93 -20.01 19.29
N ILE A 124 -4.73 -19.41 19.30
CA ILE A 124 -4.42 -18.22 18.50
C ILE A 124 -4.49 -18.55 17.01
N ALA A 125 -3.87 -19.67 16.59
CA ALA A 125 -3.90 -20.12 15.21
C ALA A 125 -5.33 -20.42 14.72
N GLU A 126 -6.17 -21.07 15.56
CA GLU A 126 -7.57 -21.36 15.23
C GLU A 126 -8.42 -20.08 15.14
N LEU A 127 -8.22 -19.11 16.04
CA LEU A 127 -8.85 -17.80 15.95
C LEU A 127 -8.47 -17.08 14.66
N LEU A 128 -7.18 -17.02 14.35
CA LEU A 128 -6.67 -16.35 13.17
C LEU A 128 -7.24 -16.95 11.88
N ASP A 129 -7.19 -18.27 11.73
CA ASP A 129 -7.77 -18.99 10.59
C ASP A 129 -9.26 -18.64 10.42
N LYS A 130 -10.01 -18.60 11.52
CA LYS A 130 -11.43 -18.24 11.49
C LYS A 130 -11.67 -16.80 11.06
N LEU A 131 -10.90 -15.85 11.60
CA LEU A 131 -11.01 -14.43 11.24
C LEU A 131 -10.67 -14.21 9.77
N THR A 132 -9.58 -14.79 9.29
CA THR A 132 -9.19 -14.74 7.88
C THR A 132 -10.32 -15.23 6.97
N LYS A 133 -10.90 -16.41 7.27
CA LYS A 133 -12.03 -16.95 6.48
C LYS A 133 -13.24 -16.02 6.43
N ILE A 134 -13.56 -15.32 7.52
CA ILE A 134 -14.68 -14.38 7.57
C ILE A 134 -14.36 -13.12 6.75
N THR A 135 -13.16 -12.57 6.89
CA THR A 135 -12.71 -11.41 6.12
C THR A 135 -12.70 -11.72 4.63
N ASP A 136 -12.19 -12.88 4.23
CA ASP A 136 -12.21 -13.37 2.85
C ASP A 136 -13.63 -13.49 2.30
N ALA A 137 -14.54 -14.11 3.06
CA ALA A 137 -15.92 -14.28 2.66
C ALA A 137 -16.62 -12.93 2.43
N ARG A 138 -16.35 -11.93 3.27
CA ARG A 138 -16.91 -10.58 3.14
C ARG A 138 -16.35 -9.82 1.95
N LEU A 139 -15.05 -9.92 1.70
CA LEU A 139 -14.43 -9.36 0.50
C LEU A 139 -15.05 -9.98 -0.76
N CYS A 140 -15.19 -11.31 -0.79
CA CYS A 140 -15.79 -12.01 -1.93
C CYS A 140 -17.26 -11.62 -2.15
N LYS A 141 -18.02 -11.41 -1.06
CA LYS A 141 -19.38 -10.90 -1.13
C LYS A 141 -19.39 -9.48 -1.70
N GLY A 142 -18.55 -8.58 -1.20
CA GLY A 142 -18.44 -7.20 -1.70
C GLY A 142 -18.07 -7.14 -3.18
N PHE A 143 -17.18 -8.01 -3.66
CA PHE A 143 -16.89 -8.12 -5.09
C PHE A 143 -18.10 -8.56 -5.90
N SER A 144 -18.87 -9.53 -5.40
CA SER A 144 -20.08 -10.04 -6.06
C SER A 144 -21.17 -8.96 -6.13
N ASP A 145 -21.36 -8.20 -5.05
CA ASP A 145 -22.32 -7.11 -4.98
C ASP A 145 -21.94 -5.97 -5.96
N TRP A 146 -20.66 -5.56 -5.97
CA TRP A 146 -20.13 -4.61 -6.95
C TRP A 146 -20.35 -5.10 -8.39
N ALA A 147 -20.00 -6.35 -8.68
CA ALA A 147 -20.14 -6.90 -10.02
C ALA A 147 -21.61 -6.91 -10.45
N SER A 148 -22.53 -7.24 -9.55
CA SER A 148 -23.96 -7.24 -9.85
C SER A 148 -24.46 -5.83 -10.17
N SER A 149 -24.03 -4.84 -9.39
CA SER A 149 -24.34 -3.42 -9.64
C SER A 149 -23.77 -2.92 -10.97
N VAL A 150 -22.48 -3.18 -11.27
CA VAL A 150 -21.86 -2.72 -12.53
C VAL A 150 -22.48 -3.39 -13.76
N LYS A 151 -22.93 -4.65 -13.64
CA LYS A 151 -23.53 -5.39 -14.75
C LYS A 151 -24.97 -4.97 -15.06
N GLU A 152 -25.65 -4.31 -14.14
CA GLU A 152 -27.02 -3.85 -14.34
C GLU A 152 -27.07 -2.81 -15.47
N GLY A 153 -27.83 -3.10 -16.53
CA GLY A 153 -27.91 -2.24 -17.73
C GLY A 153 -26.64 -2.18 -18.59
N ALA A 154 -25.55 -2.86 -18.23
CA ALA A 154 -24.30 -2.86 -18.98
C ALA A 154 -24.35 -3.67 -20.29
N SER A 155 -23.44 -3.34 -21.21
CA SER A 155 -23.19 -4.13 -22.43
C SER A 155 -22.65 -5.53 -22.10
N ASN A 156 -22.80 -6.47 -23.04
CA ASN A 156 -22.28 -7.83 -22.86
C ASN A 156 -20.76 -7.84 -22.70
N ASP A 157 -20.04 -7.00 -23.44
CA ASP A 157 -18.58 -6.89 -23.34
C ASP A 157 -18.14 -6.44 -21.94
N LEU A 158 -18.82 -5.43 -21.37
CA LEU A 158 -18.51 -4.97 -20.01
C LEU A 158 -18.84 -6.06 -18.98
N LYS A 159 -19.95 -6.78 -19.15
CA LYS A 159 -20.29 -7.91 -18.26
C LYS A 159 -19.20 -8.98 -18.26
N GLU A 160 -18.67 -9.34 -19.43
CA GLU A 160 -17.56 -10.29 -19.54
C GLU A 160 -16.28 -9.77 -18.88
N ASN A 161 -15.97 -8.48 -19.03
CA ASN A 161 -14.82 -7.88 -18.36
C ASN A 161 -14.97 -7.87 -16.84
N VAL A 162 -16.17 -7.61 -16.33
CA VAL A 162 -16.47 -7.70 -14.89
C VAL A 162 -16.32 -9.16 -14.41
N ASP A 163 -16.75 -10.16 -15.19
CA ASP A 163 -16.52 -11.57 -14.86
C ASP A 163 -15.02 -11.92 -14.79
N ARG A 164 -14.22 -11.41 -15.72
CA ARG A 164 -12.76 -11.55 -15.68
C ARG A 164 -12.18 -10.88 -14.43
N ALA A 165 -12.66 -9.68 -14.09
CA ALA A 165 -12.26 -8.98 -12.87
C ALA A 165 -12.55 -9.81 -11.61
N LEU A 166 -13.76 -10.36 -11.51
CA LEU A 166 -14.17 -11.24 -10.40
C LEU A 166 -13.25 -12.44 -10.26
N VAL A 167 -12.94 -13.14 -11.35
CA VAL A 167 -12.04 -14.30 -11.31
C VAL A 167 -10.66 -13.90 -10.77
N ARG A 168 -10.12 -12.75 -11.20
CA ARG A 168 -8.81 -12.25 -10.71
C ARG A 168 -8.86 -11.88 -9.23
N MET A 169 -9.93 -11.21 -8.79
CA MET A 169 -10.12 -10.81 -7.39
C MET A 169 -10.34 -12.02 -6.47
N PHE A 170 -11.17 -12.99 -6.84
CA PHE A 170 -11.36 -14.22 -6.05
C PHE A 170 -10.08 -15.04 -5.98
N LYS A 171 -9.30 -15.11 -7.07
CA LYS A 171 -7.98 -15.75 -7.05
C LYS A 171 -7.03 -15.03 -6.10
N CYS A 172 -7.04 -13.70 -6.09
CA CYS A 172 -6.23 -12.89 -5.16
C CYS A 172 -6.55 -13.21 -3.71
N VAL A 173 -7.84 -13.28 -3.34
CA VAL A 173 -8.28 -13.64 -1.98
C VAL A 173 -7.90 -15.08 -1.65
N LYS A 174 -8.26 -16.04 -2.50
CA LYS A 174 -7.97 -17.46 -2.26
C LYS A 174 -6.49 -17.76 -2.04
N LEU A 175 -5.62 -17.07 -2.77
CA LEU A 175 -4.17 -17.26 -2.68
C LEU A 175 -3.49 -16.28 -1.72
N HIS A 176 -4.22 -15.33 -1.13
CA HIS A 176 -3.65 -14.20 -0.40
C HIS A 176 -2.51 -13.54 -1.17
N SER A 177 -2.74 -13.30 -2.47
CA SER A 177 -1.74 -12.71 -3.35
C SER A 177 -1.48 -11.26 -2.94
N ASN A 178 -0.19 -10.88 -2.88
CA ASN A 178 0.21 -9.49 -2.70
C ASN A 178 0.09 -8.67 -3.99
N GLU A 179 -0.17 -9.33 -5.12
CA GLU A 179 -0.28 -8.71 -6.43
C GLU A 179 -1.69 -8.91 -6.99
N LEU A 180 -2.27 -7.83 -7.51
CA LEU A 180 -3.54 -7.84 -8.20
C LEU A 180 -3.47 -7.01 -9.49
N ASN A 181 -3.70 -7.67 -10.62
CA ASN A 181 -3.78 -7.03 -11.93
C ASN A 181 -5.22 -7.05 -12.45
N LEU A 182 -5.85 -5.89 -12.54
CA LEU A 182 -7.17 -5.65 -13.13
C LEU A 182 -7.08 -4.80 -14.41
N SER A 183 -5.94 -4.86 -15.08
CA SER A 183 -5.67 -4.10 -16.30
C SER A 183 -6.43 -4.65 -17.51
N TYR A 184 -6.74 -3.77 -18.47
CA TYR A 184 -7.42 -4.05 -19.74
C TYR A 184 -8.84 -4.61 -19.60
N LEU A 185 -9.62 -4.05 -18.69
CA LEU A 185 -10.99 -4.49 -18.41
C LEU A 185 -12.05 -3.40 -18.66
N PHE A 186 -11.64 -2.21 -19.09
CA PHE A 186 -12.54 -1.07 -19.36
C PHE A 186 -13.49 -0.75 -18.19
N LEU A 187 -13.03 -0.99 -16.95
CA LEU A 187 -13.82 -0.79 -15.73
C LEU A 187 -13.99 0.71 -15.45
N GLY A 188 -15.21 1.15 -15.15
CA GLY A 188 -15.47 2.51 -14.69
C GLY A 188 -15.24 2.71 -13.19
N SER A 189 -15.24 1.62 -12.42
CA SER A 189 -14.96 1.61 -10.98
C SER A 189 -14.42 0.25 -10.56
N VAL A 190 -13.87 0.17 -9.35
CA VAL A 190 -13.50 -1.08 -8.68
C VAL A 190 -14.08 -1.12 -7.26
N PRO A 191 -14.38 -2.30 -6.70
CA PRO A 191 -14.81 -2.39 -5.31
C PRO A 191 -13.65 -2.09 -4.37
N PRO A 192 -13.90 -1.89 -3.06
CA PRO A 192 -12.83 -1.91 -2.06
C PRO A 192 -11.98 -3.17 -2.20
N LEU A 193 -10.69 -2.98 -2.45
CA LEU A 193 -9.73 -4.07 -2.69
C LEU A 193 -9.11 -4.55 -1.36
N PRO A 194 -8.53 -5.76 -1.33
CA PRO A 194 -7.82 -6.26 -0.16
C PRO A 194 -6.67 -5.35 0.29
N GLU A 195 -6.64 -4.98 1.58
CA GLU A 195 -5.65 -4.02 2.12
C GLU A 195 -4.22 -4.56 2.15
N TRP A 196 -4.04 -5.88 2.00
CA TRP A 196 -2.72 -6.53 1.97
C TRP A 196 -2.02 -6.49 0.61
N ILE A 197 -2.68 -5.98 -0.44
CA ILE A 197 -2.07 -5.87 -1.76
C ILE A 197 -0.89 -4.90 -1.69
N GLU A 198 0.26 -5.36 -2.15
CA GLU A 198 1.49 -4.58 -2.27
C GLU A 198 1.71 -4.07 -3.69
N MET A 199 1.18 -4.75 -4.72
CA MET A 199 1.28 -4.32 -6.12
C MET A 199 -0.09 -4.34 -6.80
N LEU A 200 -0.55 -3.17 -7.24
CA LEU A 200 -1.86 -3.00 -7.88
C LEU A 200 -1.69 -2.41 -9.29
N SER A 201 -2.14 -3.16 -10.29
CA SER A 201 -2.16 -2.73 -11.69
C SER A 201 -3.60 -2.63 -12.20
N LEU A 202 -3.98 -1.44 -12.67
CA LEU A 202 -5.31 -1.06 -13.16
C LEU A 202 -5.20 -0.35 -14.52
N ILE A 203 -4.13 -0.64 -15.26
CA ILE A 203 -3.79 -0.03 -16.55
C ILE A 203 -4.93 -0.25 -17.56
N HIS A 204 -5.22 0.75 -18.40
CA HIS A 204 -6.22 0.64 -19.47
C HIS A 204 -7.62 0.27 -18.95
N ASN A 205 -8.15 1.14 -18.09
CA ASN A 205 -9.54 1.11 -17.65
C ASN A 205 -10.21 2.47 -17.94
N LYS A 206 -11.32 2.76 -17.28
CA LYS A 206 -12.07 4.01 -17.42
C LYS A 206 -12.28 4.69 -16.07
N LEU A 207 -11.40 4.43 -15.10
CA LEU A 207 -11.53 4.90 -13.73
C LEU A 207 -11.41 6.42 -13.66
N ASP A 208 -12.30 7.07 -12.93
CA ASP A 208 -12.22 8.50 -12.58
C ASP A 208 -11.62 8.73 -11.19
N SER A 209 -11.60 7.69 -10.36
CA SER A 209 -11.14 7.68 -8.98
C SER A 209 -10.72 6.26 -8.57
N ILE A 210 -9.89 6.15 -7.53
CA ILE A 210 -9.42 4.87 -6.98
C ILE A 210 -9.17 5.00 -5.47
N GLN A 211 -9.54 3.95 -4.72
CA GLN A 211 -9.13 3.77 -3.33
C GLN A 211 -7.94 2.80 -3.32
N VAL A 212 -6.77 3.30 -2.91
CA VAL A 212 -5.52 2.52 -2.94
C VAL A 212 -5.38 1.73 -1.64
N PRO A 213 -5.13 0.41 -1.68
CA PRO A 213 -4.89 -0.42 -0.49
C PRO A 213 -3.76 0.14 0.38
N GLU A 214 -3.91 0.07 1.71
CA GLU A 214 -2.96 0.68 2.64
C GLU A 214 -1.54 0.07 2.55
N SER A 215 -1.41 -1.23 2.27
CA SER A 215 -0.10 -1.89 2.11
C SER A 215 0.52 -1.71 0.72
N CYS A 216 -0.10 -0.94 -0.19
CA CYS A 216 0.37 -0.79 -1.56
C CYS A 216 1.75 -0.12 -1.62
N LYS A 217 2.68 -0.77 -2.34
CA LYS A 217 4.06 -0.33 -2.59
C LYS A 217 4.27 0.08 -4.05
N GLU A 218 3.51 -0.51 -4.97
CA GLU A 218 3.59 -0.26 -6.40
C GLU A 218 2.19 -0.10 -6.99
N LEU A 219 1.90 1.08 -7.54
CA LEU A 219 0.61 1.42 -8.14
C LEU A 219 0.79 1.80 -9.61
N GLU A 220 0.06 1.10 -10.47
CA GLU A 220 -0.03 1.41 -11.90
C GLU A 220 -1.50 1.64 -12.28
N VAL A 221 -1.84 2.88 -12.65
CA VAL A 221 -3.20 3.29 -13.05
C VAL A 221 -3.16 4.04 -14.38
N ASP A 222 -2.20 3.70 -15.23
CA ASP A 222 -2.01 4.33 -16.54
C ASP A 222 -3.23 4.12 -17.45
N PHE A 223 -3.48 5.06 -18.37
CA PHE A 223 -4.58 4.99 -19.33
C PHE A 223 -5.95 4.83 -18.64
N ASN A 224 -6.28 5.81 -17.80
CA ASN A 224 -7.56 5.96 -17.13
C ASN A 224 -8.10 7.39 -17.34
N ASN A 225 -9.15 7.76 -16.62
CA ASN A 225 -9.79 9.07 -16.70
C ASN A 225 -9.59 9.89 -15.40
N LEU A 226 -8.51 9.64 -14.63
CA LEU A 226 -8.27 10.32 -13.36
C LEU A 226 -8.08 11.81 -13.61
N THR A 227 -8.88 12.64 -12.93
CA THR A 227 -8.76 14.11 -12.99
C THR A 227 -7.98 14.66 -11.80
N GLU A 228 -7.90 13.89 -10.72
CA GLU A 228 -7.17 14.17 -9.50
C GLU A 228 -6.12 13.08 -9.27
N PHE A 229 -5.02 13.46 -8.61
CA PHE A 229 -4.01 12.49 -8.19
C PHE A 229 -4.57 11.61 -7.07
N PRO A 230 -4.43 10.27 -7.15
CA PRO A 230 -5.01 9.38 -6.15
C PRO A 230 -4.34 9.57 -4.78
N GLN A 231 -5.14 9.47 -3.72
CA GLN A 231 -4.59 9.36 -2.37
C GLN A 231 -3.88 8.01 -2.25
N VAL A 232 -2.60 8.06 -1.89
CA VAL A 232 -1.68 6.91 -1.89
C VAL A 232 -1.01 6.77 -0.52
N PRO A 233 -0.71 5.54 -0.06
CA PRO A 233 -0.09 5.33 1.24
C PRO A 233 1.38 5.79 1.26
N ASP A 234 1.86 6.21 2.44
CA ASP A 234 3.25 6.64 2.67
C ASP A 234 4.31 5.56 2.34
N GLY A 235 3.89 4.30 2.31
CA GLY A 235 4.72 3.15 1.98
C GLY A 235 5.06 3.01 0.49
N ILE A 236 4.41 3.77 -0.39
CA ILE A 236 4.52 3.60 -1.83
C ILE A 236 5.93 3.95 -2.35
N THR A 237 6.42 3.13 -3.27
CA THR A 237 7.77 3.25 -3.85
C THR A 237 7.75 3.48 -5.37
N LEU A 238 6.67 3.07 -6.04
CA LEU A 238 6.42 3.28 -7.46
C LEU A 238 4.99 3.79 -7.65
N ILE A 239 4.84 4.90 -8.37
CA ILE A 239 3.55 5.42 -8.81
C ILE A 239 3.61 5.66 -10.32
N SER A 240 2.69 5.06 -11.06
CA SER A 240 2.46 5.31 -12.48
C SER A 240 1.00 5.71 -12.70
N VAL A 241 0.80 6.94 -13.16
CA VAL A 241 -0.51 7.54 -13.48
C VAL A 241 -0.48 8.17 -14.88
N ASN A 242 0.33 7.60 -15.78
CA ASN A 242 0.51 8.12 -17.13
C ASN A 242 -0.82 8.12 -17.90
N ASN A 243 -0.96 8.99 -18.91
CA ASN A 243 -2.14 8.99 -19.77
C ASN A 243 -3.45 9.12 -18.99
N ASN A 244 -3.54 10.14 -18.14
CA ASN A 244 -4.74 10.51 -17.39
C ASN A 244 -5.07 11.99 -17.68
N LEU A 245 -5.97 12.59 -16.89
CA LEU A 245 -6.43 13.97 -17.04
C LEU A 245 -6.03 14.84 -15.85
N ILE A 246 -5.00 14.44 -15.10
CA ILE A 246 -4.57 15.09 -13.86
C ILE A 246 -4.00 16.47 -14.19
N SER A 247 -4.55 17.51 -13.57
CA SER A 247 -4.13 18.89 -13.79
C SER A 247 -3.34 19.48 -12.63
N HIS A 248 -3.36 18.84 -11.47
CA HIS A 248 -2.66 19.26 -10.26
C HIS A 248 -2.22 18.08 -9.41
N ILE A 249 -1.07 18.22 -8.73
CA ILE A 249 -0.53 17.28 -7.75
C ILE A 249 0.05 18.11 -6.60
N ASP A 250 -0.51 17.97 -5.39
CA ASP A 250 -0.06 18.72 -4.21
C ASP A 250 1.34 18.28 -3.75
N SER A 251 1.52 16.97 -3.58
CA SER A 251 2.76 16.37 -3.08
C SER A 251 2.83 14.88 -3.39
N PHE A 252 4.04 14.33 -3.30
CA PHE A 252 4.27 12.89 -3.39
C PHE A 252 4.61 12.29 -2.01
N PRO A 253 4.29 11.00 -1.78
CA PRO A 253 4.67 10.31 -0.56
C PRO A 253 6.19 10.29 -0.32
N PRO A 254 6.64 10.30 0.95
CA PRO A 254 8.04 10.53 1.31
C PRO A 254 9.00 9.39 0.93
N LYS A 255 8.50 8.22 0.51
CA LYS A 255 9.30 7.04 0.17
C LYS A 255 9.33 6.70 -1.32
N VAL A 256 8.63 7.48 -2.15
CA VAL A 256 8.52 7.17 -3.59
C VAL A 256 9.89 7.31 -4.27
N LYS A 257 10.20 6.34 -5.14
CA LYS A 257 11.49 6.25 -5.86
C LYS A 257 11.30 6.40 -7.36
N LYS A 258 10.15 6.00 -7.89
CA LYS A 258 9.80 6.05 -9.31
C LYS A 258 8.44 6.71 -9.45
N ILE A 259 8.38 7.79 -10.21
CA ILE A 259 7.16 8.55 -10.46
C ILE A 259 7.01 8.68 -11.97
N PHE A 260 5.88 8.25 -12.49
CA PHE A 260 5.50 8.42 -13.89
C PHE A 260 4.13 9.11 -13.95
N ILE A 261 4.14 10.36 -14.40
CA ILE A 261 2.99 11.27 -14.51
C ILE A 261 2.91 11.86 -15.93
N GLY A 262 3.51 11.18 -16.90
CA GLY A 262 3.55 11.56 -18.30
C GLY A 262 2.17 11.60 -18.95
N HIS A 263 2.02 12.39 -20.00
CA HIS A 263 0.77 12.54 -20.76
C HIS A 263 -0.44 12.87 -19.84
N ASN A 264 -0.33 14.00 -19.13
CA ASN A 264 -1.36 14.55 -18.25
C ASN A 264 -1.63 16.02 -18.61
N LYS A 265 -2.30 16.79 -17.72
CA LYS A 265 -2.65 18.20 -17.92
C LYS A 265 -1.90 19.13 -16.97
N LEU A 266 -0.76 18.70 -16.43
CA LEU A 266 0.00 19.48 -15.45
C LEU A 266 0.59 20.74 -16.11
N SER A 267 0.41 21.88 -15.47
CA SER A 267 0.99 23.16 -15.92
C SER A 267 2.16 23.64 -15.04
N GLU A 268 2.26 23.06 -13.84
CA GLU A 268 3.32 23.29 -12.87
C GLU A 268 3.93 21.95 -12.48
N ILE A 269 5.23 21.96 -12.20
CA ILE A 269 5.91 20.77 -11.70
C ILE A 269 5.63 20.61 -10.20
N PRO A 270 5.13 19.45 -9.73
CA PRO A 270 5.02 19.17 -8.31
C PRO A 270 6.41 19.06 -7.66
N ALA A 271 6.49 19.29 -6.35
CA ALA A 271 7.73 19.13 -5.60
C ALA A 271 8.23 17.68 -5.69
N ILE A 272 9.35 17.47 -6.39
CA ILE A 272 9.93 16.14 -6.57
C ILE A 272 10.62 15.73 -5.25
N PRO A 273 10.28 14.58 -4.66
CA PRO A 273 10.86 14.17 -3.38
C PRO A 273 12.33 13.79 -3.54
N ASP A 274 13.14 14.06 -2.50
CA ASP A 274 14.57 13.73 -2.46
C ASP A 274 14.86 12.22 -2.59
N THR A 275 13.86 11.36 -2.38
CA THR A 275 13.96 9.90 -2.56
C THR A 275 13.80 9.46 -4.01
N ALA A 276 13.29 10.33 -4.89
CA ALA A 276 13.05 10.02 -6.30
C ALA A 276 14.37 9.70 -7.02
N LYS A 277 14.34 8.63 -7.80
CA LYS A 277 15.43 8.16 -8.66
C LYS A 277 15.08 8.26 -10.14
N VAL A 278 13.81 8.03 -10.47
CA VAL A 278 13.25 8.16 -11.81
C VAL A 278 12.04 9.06 -11.71
N PHE A 279 11.99 10.10 -12.55
CA PHE A 279 10.89 11.04 -12.61
C PHE A 279 10.53 11.32 -14.06
N ASP A 280 9.31 10.99 -14.44
CA ASP A 280 8.77 11.21 -15.77
C ASP A 280 7.54 12.09 -15.68
N CYS A 281 7.64 13.29 -16.26
CA CYS A 281 6.54 14.21 -16.47
C CYS A 281 6.44 14.66 -17.94
N SER A 282 6.86 13.80 -18.85
CA SER A 282 6.75 13.99 -20.30
C SER A 282 5.31 14.34 -20.73
N GLU A 283 5.17 14.97 -21.89
CA GLU A 283 3.85 15.22 -22.51
C GLU A 283 2.85 15.95 -21.58
N ASN A 284 3.30 17.03 -20.96
CA ASN A 284 2.48 17.88 -20.10
C ASN A 284 2.52 19.34 -20.60
N ASN A 285 2.03 20.29 -19.80
CA ASN A 285 2.05 21.73 -20.10
C ASN A 285 3.00 22.51 -19.19
N ILE A 286 4.02 21.85 -18.62
CA ILE A 286 4.92 22.43 -17.63
C ILE A 286 5.80 23.50 -18.28
N LYS A 287 5.87 24.68 -17.68
CA LYS A 287 6.65 25.82 -18.20
C LYS A 287 8.02 25.99 -17.55
N GLU A 288 8.18 25.48 -16.34
CA GLU A 288 9.36 25.73 -15.53
C GLU A 288 9.68 24.50 -14.68
N ILE A 289 10.97 24.20 -14.56
CA ILE A 289 11.51 23.29 -13.56
C ILE A 289 12.51 24.07 -12.72
N ARG A 290 12.19 24.27 -11.44
CA ARG A 290 13.02 25.09 -10.54
C ARG A 290 14.35 24.43 -10.19
N TRP A 291 14.32 23.13 -9.88
CA TRP A 291 15.52 22.35 -9.55
C TRP A 291 15.26 20.85 -9.75
N PHE A 292 16.34 20.09 -9.91
CA PHE A 292 16.32 18.63 -9.84
C PHE A 292 16.85 18.16 -8.48
N PRO A 293 16.14 17.27 -7.77
CA PRO A 293 16.68 16.61 -6.58
C PRO A 293 18.00 15.89 -6.82
N LYS A 294 18.87 15.91 -5.81
CA LYS A 294 20.25 15.38 -5.88
C LYS A 294 20.35 13.89 -6.17
N ASN A 295 19.29 13.10 -5.90
CA ASN A 295 19.30 11.65 -6.02
C ASN A 295 18.68 11.13 -7.33
N LEU A 296 18.17 12.03 -8.19
CA LEU A 296 17.64 11.66 -9.49
C LEU A 296 18.74 11.05 -10.37
N LYS A 297 18.37 9.97 -11.05
CA LYS A 297 19.21 9.25 -12.01
C LYS A 297 18.68 9.37 -13.43
N GLU A 298 17.36 9.48 -13.57
CA GLU A 298 16.68 9.52 -14.86
C GLU A 298 15.51 10.48 -14.81
N VAL A 299 15.42 11.35 -15.81
CA VAL A 299 14.39 12.38 -15.93
C VAL A 299 13.87 12.43 -17.36
N HIS A 300 12.55 12.37 -17.49
CA HIS A 300 11.80 12.56 -18.73
C HIS A 300 10.93 13.82 -18.60
N ILE A 301 11.24 14.84 -19.37
CA ILE A 301 10.57 16.15 -19.38
C ILE A 301 10.21 16.61 -20.79
N GLU A 302 10.36 15.74 -21.78
CA GLU A 302 10.06 15.98 -23.18
C GLU A 302 8.59 16.38 -23.40
N TYR A 303 8.32 17.03 -24.53
CA TYR A 303 6.97 17.46 -24.90
C TYR A 303 6.29 18.32 -23.82
N ASN A 304 7.00 19.32 -23.33
CA ASN A 304 6.50 20.31 -22.39
C ASN A 304 6.70 21.73 -22.95
N LYS A 305 6.55 22.75 -22.10
CA LYS A 305 6.75 24.18 -22.44
C LYS A 305 7.92 24.78 -21.68
N ILE A 306 8.91 23.96 -21.32
CA ILE A 306 10.05 24.36 -20.51
C ILE A 306 10.98 25.23 -21.34
N GLU A 307 11.35 26.40 -20.81
CA GLU A 307 12.24 27.35 -21.48
C GLU A 307 13.68 27.32 -20.95
N VAL A 308 13.86 26.88 -19.70
CA VAL A 308 15.14 26.87 -19.00
C VAL A 308 15.32 25.53 -18.29
N ILE A 309 16.48 24.91 -18.51
CA ILE A 309 16.91 23.72 -17.77
C ILE A 309 17.69 24.16 -16.54
N PRO A 310 17.30 23.77 -15.31
CA PRO A 310 18.05 24.12 -14.12
C PRO A 310 19.36 23.33 -14.04
N ALA A 311 20.19 23.65 -13.04
CA ALA A 311 21.45 22.93 -12.82
C ALA A 311 21.22 21.42 -12.70
N ILE A 312 21.95 20.65 -13.52
CA ILE A 312 21.83 19.20 -13.57
C ILE A 312 22.69 18.58 -12.46
N PRO A 313 22.12 17.77 -11.55
CA PRO A 313 22.86 17.18 -10.44
C PRO A 313 23.82 16.09 -10.95
N GLY A 314 24.97 15.94 -10.29
CA GLY A 314 26.00 14.97 -10.68
C GLY A 314 25.60 13.49 -10.63
N ASN A 315 24.44 13.17 -10.03
CA ASN A 315 23.91 11.80 -10.04
C ASN A 315 23.00 11.51 -11.24
N LEU A 316 22.55 12.53 -11.98
CA LEU A 316 21.71 12.34 -13.14
C LEU A 316 22.51 11.66 -14.25
N LYS A 317 21.93 10.59 -14.80
CA LYS A 317 22.52 9.74 -15.85
C LYS A 317 21.81 9.88 -17.18
N LEU A 318 20.49 10.04 -17.16
CA LEU A 318 19.66 10.13 -18.35
C LEU A 318 18.74 11.35 -18.26
N LEU A 319 18.70 12.13 -19.35
CA LEU A 319 17.83 13.29 -19.51
C LEU A 319 17.17 13.27 -20.88
N PHE A 320 15.85 13.24 -20.92
CA PHE A 320 15.04 13.38 -22.13
C PHE A 320 14.32 14.73 -22.06
N MET A 321 14.53 15.59 -23.05
CA MET A 321 14.13 17.00 -23.00
C MET A 321 13.75 17.60 -24.36
N GLU A 322 13.64 16.76 -25.38
CA GLU A 322 13.14 17.12 -26.70
C GLU A 322 11.75 17.75 -26.64
N CYS A 323 11.36 18.43 -27.71
CA CYS A 323 10.05 19.08 -27.83
C CYS A 323 9.75 20.07 -26.68
N ASN A 324 10.78 20.82 -26.24
CA ASN A 324 10.66 21.93 -25.31
C ASN A 324 11.25 23.21 -25.93
N PRO A 325 10.62 24.39 -25.75
CA PRO A 325 11.08 25.66 -26.27
C PRO A 325 12.25 26.25 -25.47
N ILE A 326 13.36 25.52 -25.36
CA ILE A 326 14.55 25.96 -24.60
C ILE A 326 15.13 27.24 -25.19
N LYS A 327 15.44 28.22 -24.33
CA LYS A 327 15.93 29.55 -24.71
C LYS A 327 17.28 29.90 -24.10
N GLU A 328 17.72 29.19 -23.07
CA GLU A 328 18.94 29.50 -22.32
C GLU A 328 19.93 28.33 -22.34
N ALA A 329 21.22 28.68 -22.36
CA ALA A 329 22.29 27.70 -22.31
C ALA A 329 22.42 27.08 -20.91
N PHE A 330 22.70 25.79 -20.85
CA PHE A 330 22.91 25.06 -19.61
C PHE A 330 24.15 24.17 -19.69
N LEU A 331 24.73 23.88 -18.54
CA LEU A 331 25.91 23.02 -18.43
C LEU A 331 25.47 21.55 -18.39
N MET A 332 25.95 20.77 -19.35
CA MET A 332 25.80 19.32 -19.38
C MET A 332 26.94 18.67 -18.58
N PRO A 333 26.70 18.12 -17.38
CA PRO A 333 27.77 17.50 -16.60
C PRO A 333 28.26 16.19 -17.26
N TRP A 334 29.53 15.86 -17.06
CA TRP A 334 30.15 14.60 -17.54
C TRP A 334 29.51 13.34 -16.95
N THR A 335 28.75 13.49 -15.88
CA THR A 335 28.07 12.39 -15.20
C THR A 335 26.86 11.86 -15.96
N LEU A 336 26.30 12.65 -16.89
CA LEU A 336 25.25 12.20 -17.81
C LEU A 336 25.83 11.16 -18.76
N THR A 337 25.19 9.99 -18.80
CA THR A 337 25.54 8.91 -19.74
C THR A 337 24.67 8.92 -20.99
N GLY A 338 23.53 9.63 -20.95
CA GLY A 338 22.65 9.81 -22.10
C GLY A 338 21.85 11.11 -22.02
N ILE A 339 21.64 11.74 -23.17
CA ILE A 339 20.77 12.91 -23.33
C ILE A 339 20.01 12.82 -24.65
N CYS A 340 18.69 13.01 -24.61
CA CYS A 340 17.82 13.14 -25.77
C CYS A 340 17.38 14.59 -25.92
N TYR A 341 17.56 15.16 -27.11
CA TYR A 341 17.23 16.56 -27.40
C TYR A 341 16.92 16.76 -28.89
N GLU A 342 16.18 17.81 -29.21
CA GLU A 342 15.93 18.21 -30.61
C GLU A 342 17.13 18.94 -31.21
N ILE A 343 17.36 18.78 -32.51
CA ILE A 343 18.48 19.44 -33.21
C ILE A 343 18.55 20.97 -32.97
N SER A 344 17.39 21.63 -32.82
CA SER A 344 17.22 23.05 -32.54
C SER A 344 17.77 23.46 -31.16
N GLN A 345 17.74 22.54 -30.18
CA GLN A 345 18.16 22.74 -28.80
C GLN A 345 19.68 22.60 -28.63
N ARG A 346 20.38 21.99 -29.59
CA ARG A 346 21.83 21.70 -29.51
C ARG A 346 22.67 22.91 -29.11
N LYS A 347 22.33 24.10 -29.62
CA LYS A 347 23.06 25.35 -29.38
C LYS A 347 23.05 25.82 -27.91
N TYR A 348 22.16 25.28 -27.09
CA TYR A 348 22.04 25.60 -25.67
C TYR A 348 22.77 24.61 -24.77
N ILE A 349 23.28 23.50 -25.31
CA ILE A 349 23.96 22.47 -24.53
C ILE A 349 25.45 22.79 -24.49
N VAL A 350 25.94 23.20 -23.32
CA VAL A 350 27.36 23.56 -23.10
C VAL A 350 28.04 22.45 -22.31
N THR A 351 29.24 22.04 -22.74
CA THR A 351 30.08 21.08 -22.01
C THR A 351 31.10 21.81 -21.15
N ASN A 352 31.44 21.26 -19.99
CA ASN A 352 32.52 21.81 -19.16
C ASN A 352 33.90 21.54 -19.83
N PRO A 353 34.70 22.57 -20.17
CA PRO A 353 36.04 22.36 -20.73
C PRO A 353 36.96 21.55 -19.81
N ASP A 354 36.81 21.68 -18.50
CA ASP A 354 37.64 20.96 -17.52
C ASP A 354 37.35 19.45 -17.46
N ASP A 355 36.21 19.03 -18.02
CA ASP A 355 35.79 17.63 -18.06
C ASP A 355 35.90 17.03 -19.47
N TYR A 356 36.52 17.73 -20.44
CA TYR A 356 36.57 17.31 -21.85
C TYR A 356 37.09 15.87 -22.03
N ASP A 357 38.16 15.53 -21.29
CA ASP A 357 38.77 14.20 -21.30
C ASP A 357 37.85 13.11 -20.71
N LYS A 358 36.89 13.49 -19.86
CA LYS A 358 35.91 12.56 -19.25
C LYS A 358 34.72 12.27 -20.14
N TYR A 359 34.42 13.13 -21.13
CA TYR A 359 33.36 12.87 -22.12
C TYR A 359 33.81 11.90 -23.23
N SER A 360 35.07 11.44 -23.21
CA SER A 360 35.70 10.51 -24.17
C SER A 360 34.94 9.18 -24.33
N ASP A 361 34.28 8.68 -23.28
CA ASP A 361 33.48 7.43 -23.33
C ASP A 361 32.02 7.65 -23.78
N MET A 362 31.78 8.80 -24.43
CA MET A 362 30.59 9.30 -25.13
C MET A 362 29.25 9.05 -24.43
N VAL A 363 28.81 10.08 -23.72
CA VAL A 363 27.38 10.35 -23.48
C VAL A 363 26.60 10.02 -24.74
N LYS A 364 25.67 9.06 -24.66
CA LYS A 364 24.81 8.71 -25.79
C LYS A 364 23.90 9.89 -26.07
N ARG A 365 24.16 10.60 -27.18
CA ARG A 365 23.33 11.70 -27.65
C ARG A 365 22.35 11.17 -28.66
N ILE A 366 21.08 11.18 -28.30
CA ILE A 366 19.99 10.89 -29.22
C ILE A 366 19.50 12.25 -29.71
N VAL A 367 19.71 12.53 -30.99
CA VAL A 367 19.23 13.75 -31.63
C VAL A 367 17.98 13.39 -32.39
N ILE A 368 16.86 13.97 -32.00
CA ILE A 368 15.60 13.82 -32.74
C ILE A 368 15.60 14.84 -33.87
N ASP A 369 15.53 14.34 -35.10
CA ASP A 369 15.30 15.16 -36.28
C ASP A 369 13.84 15.61 -36.26
N GLY A 370 13.61 16.92 -36.28
CA GLY A 370 12.28 17.47 -36.46
C GLY A 370 11.79 17.19 -37.88
N GLN A 371 11.23 16.00 -38.10
CA GLN A 371 10.43 15.68 -39.27
C GLN A 371 9.12 15.00 -38.86
N ASN A 372 8.05 15.80 -39.03
CA ASN A 372 6.61 15.52 -39.14
C ASN A 372 5.89 14.91 -37.95
#